data_AF-A0A7V9WLM6-F1
#
_entry.id   AF-A0A7V9WLM6-F1
#
_cell.length_a   1.000
_cell.length_b   1.000
_cell.length_c   1.000
_cell.angle_alpha   90.00
_cell.angle_beta   90.00
_cell.angle_gamma   90.00
#
_symmetry.space_group_name_H-M   'P 1'
#
loop_
_entity.id
_entity.type
_entity.pdbx_description
1 polymer ?
#
loop_
_entity_poly.entity_id
_entity_poly.type
_entity_poly.pdbx_seq_one_letter_code
_entity_poly.pdbx_strand_id
1 'polypeptide(L)'
;MAHLELDTSNGGSPSWKPLPVLLTTPLSLFGDAAPELWLIVSRTGGLLALAFAFRLASRVAGRTAGGLAAVLLLLSAGWVRGHLHGYLEPSVVALLLGAVDLHASQRHRAALMLLFLAGLGRPEVWPCFGLYALWWARGTRRGERILASLLVIATPVLWFGGDLWGSGDALHGSETARAVSHDDGRSGVETLMLAFSKLEVAMIVTAIAGVRRRAA
;
A
#
# COMPACT_ATOMS: atom_id res chain seq x y z
N MET A 1 -8.31 -17.50 10.75
CA MET A 1 -9.19 -16.40 10.24
C MET A 1 -10.58 -16.87 9.85
N ALA A 2 -10.76 -17.85 8.95
CA ALA A 2 -12.09 -18.39 8.61
C ALA A 2 -12.85 -19.00 9.82
N HIS A 3 -12.11 -19.46 10.83
CA HIS A 3 -12.66 -19.97 12.09
C HIS A 3 -12.77 -18.90 13.19
N LEU A 4 -12.64 -17.61 12.86
CA LEU A 4 -12.63 -16.46 13.81
C LEU A 4 -11.53 -16.47 14.88
N GLU A 5 -10.67 -17.48 14.87
CA GLU A 5 -9.42 -17.50 15.62
C GLU A 5 -8.39 -16.64 14.88
N LEU A 6 -8.18 -15.44 15.42
CA LEU A 6 -7.10 -14.52 15.06
C LEU A 6 -6.12 -14.51 16.23
N ASP A 7 -4.87 -14.84 15.97
CA ASP A 7 -3.78 -14.76 16.95
C ASP A 7 -2.63 -13.98 16.32
N THR A 8 -2.29 -12.84 16.93
CA THR A 8 -1.19 -11.97 16.49
C THR A 8 0.02 -12.02 17.44
N SER A 9 -0.04 -12.85 18.48
CA SER A 9 0.96 -12.97 19.56
C SER A 9 2.06 -14.02 19.31
N ASN A 10 1.77 -15.02 18.46
CA ASN A 10 2.67 -16.15 18.20
C ASN A 10 3.74 -15.84 17.12
N GLY A 11 4.73 -15.01 17.46
CA GLY A 11 6.14 -15.06 17.00
C GLY A 11 6.53 -15.10 15.51
N GLY A 12 5.61 -15.21 14.54
CA GLY A 12 5.91 -15.48 13.13
C GLY A 12 6.02 -14.23 12.24
N SER A 13 5.35 -13.14 12.60
CA SER A 13 5.51 -11.82 11.96
C SER A 13 4.87 -10.73 12.83
N PRO A 14 5.59 -9.66 13.20
CA PRO A 14 5.26 -8.83 14.36
C PRO A 14 4.13 -7.80 14.13
N SER A 15 3.26 -7.98 13.14
CA SER A 15 2.17 -7.01 12.92
C SER A 15 1.01 -7.56 12.11
N TRP A 16 -0.19 -7.36 12.65
CA TRP A 16 -1.44 -7.39 11.90
C TRP A 16 -1.38 -6.46 10.70
N LYS A 17 -1.83 -6.94 9.52
CA LYS A 17 -1.93 -6.14 8.29
C LYS A 17 -3.31 -6.37 7.68
N PRO A 18 -4.21 -5.36 7.67
CA PRO A 18 -5.57 -5.55 7.18
C PRO A 18 -5.68 -5.97 5.72
N LEU A 19 -4.81 -5.46 4.83
CA LEU A 19 -4.94 -5.76 3.40
C LEU A 19 -4.71 -7.25 3.07
N PRO A 20 -3.62 -7.90 3.53
CA PRO A 20 -3.49 -9.35 3.40
C PRO A 20 -4.70 -10.09 3.94
N VAL A 21 -5.18 -9.74 5.13
CA VAL A 21 -6.34 -10.41 5.77
C VAL A 21 -7.60 -10.31 4.93
N LEU A 22 -7.88 -9.12 4.39
CA LEU A 22 -9.02 -8.89 3.50
C LEU A 22 -8.98 -9.81 2.27
N LEU A 23 -7.78 -10.12 1.78
CA LEU A 23 -7.57 -10.98 0.61
C LEU A 23 -7.49 -12.46 0.99
N THR A 24 -6.78 -12.83 2.05
CA THR A 24 -6.55 -14.22 2.43
C THR A 24 -7.75 -14.85 3.12
N THR A 25 -8.62 -14.07 3.76
CA THR A 25 -9.86 -14.57 4.37
C THR A 25 -10.77 -15.28 3.35
N PRO A 26 -11.16 -14.65 2.22
CA PRO A 26 -11.93 -15.38 1.20
C PRO A 26 -11.13 -16.49 0.53
N LEU A 27 -9.81 -16.32 0.35
CA LEU A 27 -8.96 -17.37 -0.22
C LEU A 27 -8.86 -18.61 0.66
N SER A 28 -9.03 -18.47 1.98
CA SER A 28 -9.00 -19.62 2.90
C SER A 28 -10.15 -20.60 2.70
N LEU A 29 -11.23 -20.19 2.01
CA LEU A 29 -12.33 -21.08 1.61
C LEU A 29 -11.89 -22.16 0.61
N PHE A 30 -10.72 -22.00 -0.02
CA PHE A 30 -10.15 -22.96 -0.97
C PHE A 30 -9.18 -23.96 -0.34
N GLY A 31 -9.11 -24.03 1.00
CA GLY A 31 -8.31 -25.02 1.73
C GLY A 31 -6.83 -24.98 1.33
N ASP A 32 -6.30 -26.13 0.92
CA ASP A 32 -4.89 -26.31 0.56
C ASP A 32 -4.41 -25.44 -0.61
N ALA A 33 -5.33 -24.95 -1.46
CA ALA A 33 -5.00 -24.05 -2.57
C ALA A 33 -4.79 -22.59 -2.11
N ALA A 34 -5.19 -22.21 -0.89
CA ALA A 34 -5.14 -20.83 -0.43
C ALA A 34 -3.75 -20.17 -0.52
N PRO A 35 -2.64 -20.85 -0.15
CA PRO A 35 -1.29 -20.28 -0.29
C PRO A 35 -0.89 -20.06 -1.75
N GLU A 36 -1.25 -20.97 -2.66
CA GLU A 36 -0.97 -20.84 -4.09
C GLU A 36 -1.76 -19.69 -4.71
N LEU A 37 -3.03 -19.55 -4.35
CA LEU A 37 -3.88 -18.43 -4.77
C LEU A 37 -3.32 -17.09 -4.28
N TRP A 38 -2.78 -17.04 -3.06
CA TRP A 38 -2.09 -15.85 -2.55
C TRP A 38 -0.86 -15.49 -3.39
N LEU A 39 -0.05 -16.49 -3.77
CA LEU A 39 1.11 -16.26 -4.64
C LEU A 39 0.68 -15.71 -6.00
N ILE A 40 -0.42 -16.22 -6.56
CA ILE A 40 -0.98 -15.69 -7.81
C ILE A 40 -1.38 -14.23 -7.62
N VAL A 41 -2.19 -13.91 -6.60
CA VAL A 41 -2.66 -12.54 -6.34
C VAL A 41 -1.49 -11.57 -6.14
N SER A 42 -0.53 -11.92 -5.29
CA SER A 42 0.63 -11.07 -4.97
C SER A 42 1.55 -10.86 -6.17
N ARG A 43 1.81 -11.91 -6.97
CA ARG A 43 2.60 -11.80 -8.21
C ARG A 43 1.86 -11.02 -9.28
N THR A 44 0.56 -11.24 -9.46
CA THR A 44 -0.25 -10.41 -10.38
C THR A 44 -0.17 -8.94 -9.98
N GLY A 45 -0.25 -8.62 -8.69
CA GLY A 45 -0.03 -7.26 -8.18
C GLY A 45 1.32 -6.70 -8.59
N GLY A 46 2.42 -7.42 -8.38
CA GLY A 46 3.74 -6.97 -8.81
C GLY A 46 3.89 -6.75 -10.32
N LEU A 47 3.27 -7.60 -11.15
CA LEU A 47 3.27 -7.39 -12.60
C LEU A 47 2.46 -6.15 -13.00
N LEU A 48 1.31 -5.92 -12.34
CA LEU A 48 0.50 -4.72 -12.56
C LEU A 48 1.26 -3.45 -12.18
N ALA A 49 2.10 -3.48 -11.14
CA ALA A 49 2.95 -2.33 -10.80
C ALA A 49 3.90 -1.96 -11.95
N LEU A 50 4.56 -2.94 -12.56
CA LEU A 50 5.43 -2.71 -13.72
C LEU A 50 4.64 -2.13 -14.90
N ALA A 51 3.43 -2.67 -15.15
CA ALA A 51 2.56 -2.18 -16.22
C ALA A 51 2.10 -0.72 -15.98
N PHE A 52 1.73 -0.37 -14.75
CA PHE A 52 1.36 1.00 -14.41
C PHE A 52 2.55 1.96 -14.45
N ALA A 53 3.74 1.54 -14.00
CA ALA A 53 4.96 2.33 -14.11
C ALA A 53 5.29 2.65 -15.58
N PHE A 54 5.26 1.62 -16.44
CA PHE A 54 5.45 1.79 -17.88
C PHE A 54 4.43 2.78 -18.47
N ARG A 55 3.15 2.59 -18.16
CA ARG A 55 2.05 3.38 -18.72
C ARG A 55 2.12 4.85 -18.28
N LEU A 56 2.37 5.11 -17.01
CA LEU A 56 2.46 6.47 -16.47
C LEU A 56 3.64 7.23 -17.06
N ALA A 57 4.84 6.63 -17.05
CA ALA A 57 6.02 7.26 -17.63
C ALA A 57 5.88 7.43 -19.15
N SER A 58 5.25 6.47 -19.84
CA SER A 58 4.96 6.58 -21.29
C SER A 58 4.08 7.78 -21.63
N ARG A 59 3.11 8.12 -20.78
CA ARG A 59 2.23 9.28 -20.97
C ARG A 59 2.92 10.62 -20.76
N VAL A 60 4.00 10.64 -19.98
CA VAL A 60 4.73 11.86 -19.64
C VAL A 60 5.84 12.14 -20.64
N ALA A 61 6.64 11.12 -20.98
CA ALA A 61 7.88 11.28 -21.74
C ALA A 61 8.08 10.23 -22.86
N GLY A 62 7.02 9.52 -23.26
CA GLY A 62 7.05 8.55 -24.36
C GLY A 62 7.49 7.14 -23.97
N ARG A 63 7.37 6.20 -24.92
CA ARG A 63 7.49 4.75 -24.68
C ARG A 63 8.85 4.31 -24.13
N THR A 64 9.93 5.01 -24.51
CA THR A 64 11.29 4.73 -24.01
C THR A 64 11.40 5.04 -22.53
N ALA A 65 10.87 6.18 -22.07
CA ALA A 65 10.78 6.52 -20.66
C ALA A 65 9.90 5.52 -19.88
N GLY A 66 8.82 5.04 -20.51
CA GLY A 66 8.02 3.93 -19.98
C GLY A 66 8.83 2.66 -19.74
N GLY A 67 9.57 2.21 -20.76
CA GLY A 67 10.42 1.03 -20.68
C GLY A 67 11.47 1.19 -19.58
N LEU A 68 12.14 2.34 -19.55
CA LEU A 68 13.13 2.66 -18.53
C LEU A 68 12.53 2.64 -17.12
N ALA A 69 11.36 3.24 -16.91
CA ALA A 69 10.70 3.24 -15.61
C ALA A 69 10.36 1.82 -15.11
N ALA A 70 9.83 0.96 -15.99
CA ALA A 70 9.53 -0.42 -15.64
C ALA A 70 10.80 -1.23 -15.33
N VAL A 71 11.87 -1.04 -16.12
CA VAL A 71 13.17 -1.70 -15.89
C VAL A 71 13.80 -1.22 -14.59
N LEU A 72 13.83 0.09 -14.33
CA LEU A 72 14.38 0.64 -13.08
C LEU A 72 13.59 0.15 -11.86
N LEU A 73 12.26 0.05 -11.96
CA LEU A 73 11.45 -0.52 -10.89
C LEU A 73 11.76 -2.01 -10.68
N LEU A 74 11.88 -2.79 -11.76
CA LEU A 74 12.24 -4.21 -11.70
C LEU A 74 13.62 -4.43 -11.08
N LEU A 75 14.58 -3.56 -11.38
CA LEU A 75 15.95 -3.60 -10.87
C LEU A 75 16.11 -2.96 -9.48
N SER A 76 15.05 -2.34 -8.95
CA SER A 76 15.10 -1.72 -7.63
C SER A 76 15.37 -2.76 -6.54
N ALA A 77 16.12 -2.34 -5.52
CA ALA A 77 16.60 -3.24 -4.49
C ALA A 77 15.45 -3.99 -3.80
N GLY A 78 15.53 -5.33 -3.80
CA GLY A 78 14.53 -6.19 -3.16
C GLY A 78 13.27 -6.44 -3.97
N TRP A 79 13.08 -5.82 -5.14
CA TRP A 79 11.87 -6.01 -5.96
C TRP A 79 11.69 -7.46 -6.41
N VAL A 80 12.69 -8.02 -7.10
CA VAL A 80 12.64 -9.41 -7.61
C VAL A 80 12.42 -10.39 -6.48
N ARG A 81 13.15 -10.22 -5.36
CA ARG A 81 13.00 -11.08 -4.19
C ARG A 81 11.59 -11.01 -3.63
N GLY A 82 11.08 -9.81 -3.34
CA GLY A 82 9.75 -9.63 -2.78
C GLY A 82 8.65 -10.15 -3.70
N HIS A 83 8.77 -9.89 -5.01
CA HIS A 83 7.84 -10.41 -6.00
C HIS A 83 7.81 -11.95 -6.04
N LEU A 84 8.98 -12.59 -6.06
CA LEU A 84 9.07 -14.05 -6.09
C LEU A 84 8.56 -14.70 -4.80
N HIS A 85 8.79 -14.07 -3.65
CA HIS A 85 8.32 -14.54 -2.33
C HIS A 85 6.83 -14.24 -2.07
N GLY A 86 6.13 -13.60 -3.00
CA GLY A 86 4.70 -13.26 -2.82
C GLY A 86 4.46 -12.22 -1.73
N TYR A 87 5.41 -11.29 -1.58
CA TYR A 87 5.29 -10.17 -0.67
C TYR A 87 4.19 -9.21 -1.14
N LEU A 88 3.60 -8.49 -0.19
CA LEU A 88 2.49 -7.55 -0.46
C LEU A 88 3.01 -6.25 -1.10
N GLU A 89 4.27 -5.89 -0.87
CA GLU A 89 4.88 -4.63 -1.24
C GLU A 89 4.75 -4.31 -2.75
N PRO A 90 5.07 -5.23 -3.68
CA PRO A 90 4.83 -5.00 -5.10
C PRO A 90 3.35 -4.73 -5.43
N SER A 91 2.43 -5.38 -4.71
CA SER A 91 0.98 -5.14 -4.87
C SER A 91 0.57 -3.77 -4.36
N VAL A 92 1.13 -3.29 -3.24
CA VAL A 92 0.89 -1.92 -2.75
C VAL A 92 1.39 -0.89 -3.76
N VAL A 93 2.57 -1.10 -4.35
CA VAL A 93 3.08 -0.22 -5.42
C VAL A 93 2.11 -0.20 -6.62
N ALA A 94 1.54 -1.34 -6.99
CA ALA A 94 0.52 -1.39 -8.04
C ALA A 94 -0.73 -0.59 -7.70
N LEU A 95 -1.21 -0.68 -6.47
CA LEU A 95 -2.37 0.11 -5.99
C LEU A 95 -2.07 1.60 -6.04
N LEU A 96 -0.89 2.03 -5.60
CA LEU A 96 -0.47 3.44 -5.63
C LEU A 96 -0.36 3.97 -7.06
N LEU A 97 0.34 3.26 -7.94
CA LEU A 97 0.47 3.67 -9.35
C LEU A 97 -0.87 3.60 -10.08
N GLY A 98 -1.70 2.61 -9.79
CA GLY A 98 -3.06 2.52 -10.29
C GLY A 98 -3.92 3.70 -9.81
N ALA A 99 -3.76 4.14 -8.56
CA ALA A 99 -4.46 5.31 -8.03
C ALA A 99 -4.07 6.58 -8.80
N VAL A 100 -2.79 6.75 -9.13
CA VAL A 100 -2.30 7.84 -9.97
C VAL A 100 -2.88 7.76 -11.38
N ASP A 101 -2.93 6.57 -11.99
CA ASP A 101 -3.54 6.38 -13.33
C ASP A 101 -5.03 6.74 -13.34
N LEU A 102 -5.76 6.34 -12.30
CA LEU A 102 -7.18 6.63 -12.14
C LEU A 102 -7.43 8.12 -11.85
N HIS A 103 -6.57 8.75 -11.05
CA HIS A 103 -6.62 10.19 -10.81
C HIS A 103 -6.38 10.97 -12.11
N ALA A 104 -5.36 10.59 -12.88
CA ALA A 104 -5.09 11.17 -14.21
C ALA A 104 -6.29 10.98 -15.16
N SER A 105 -7.06 9.90 -14.98
CA SER A 105 -8.28 9.61 -15.74
C SER A 105 -9.56 10.24 -15.13
N GLN A 106 -9.42 11.18 -14.18
CA GLN A 106 -10.53 11.85 -13.47
C GLN A 106 -11.48 10.90 -12.70
N ARG A 107 -11.07 9.66 -12.46
CA ARG A 107 -11.81 8.65 -11.68
C ARG A 107 -11.47 8.73 -10.20
N HIS A 108 -11.70 9.90 -9.61
CA HIS A 108 -11.27 10.24 -8.25
C HIS A 108 -11.75 9.26 -7.18
N ARG A 109 -13.00 8.77 -7.29
CA ARG A 109 -13.58 7.76 -6.38
C ARG A 109 -12.77 6.46 -6.39
N ALA A 110 -12.45 5.96 -7.58
CA ALA A 110 -11.72 4.72 -7.73
C ALA A 110 -10.24 4.90 -7.30
N ALA A 111 -9.64 6.06 -7.59
CA ALA A 111 -8.32 6.41 -7.07
C ALA A 111 -8.29 6.43 -5.53
N LEU A 112 -9.32 6.98 -4.88
CA LEU A 112 -9.44 6.96 -3.42
C LEU A 112 -9.55 5.53 -2.88
N MET A 113 -10.30 4.65 -3.54
CA MET A 113 -10.40 3.24 -3.14
C MET A 113 -9.04 2.53 -3.21
N LEU A 114 -8.26 2.78 -4.26
CA LEU A 114 -6.92 2.18 -4.36
C LEU A 114 -5.97 2.72 -3.29
N LEU A 115 -6.05 4.02 -2.96
CA LEU A 115 -5.28 4.60 -1.84
C LEU A 115 -5.71 4.03 -0.49
N PHE A 116 -7.01 3.80 -0.28
CA PHE A 116 -7.53 3.14 0.92
C PHE A 116 -6.97 1.72 1.04
N LEU A 117 -7.05 0.92 -0.03
CA LEU A 117 -6.47 -0.43 -0.06
C LEU A 117 -4.95 -0.40 0.18
N ALA A 118 -4.22 0.54 -0.42
CA ALA A 118 -2.80 0.72 -0.16
C ALA A 118 -2.51 1.07 1.31
N GLY A 119 -3.33 1.94 1.92
CA GLY A 119 -3.25 2.29 3.34
C GLY A 119 -3.55 1.12 4.29
N LEU A 120 -4.40 0.17 3.88
CA LEU A 120 -4.61 -1.08 4.61
C LEU A 120 -3.38 -2.01 4.53
N GLY A 121 -2.54 -1.88 3.51
CA GLY A 121 -1.29 -2.63 3.41
C GLY A 121 -0.13 -1.96 4.14
N ARG A 122 -0.10 -0.63 4.17
CA ARG A 122 1.04 0.17 4.60
C ARG A 122 0.59 1.46 5.31
N PRO A 123 0.87 1.64 6.62
CA PRO A 123 0.49 2.85 7.35
C PRO A 123 1.20 4.12 6.85
N GLU A 124 2.34 3.97 6.18
CA GLU A 124 3.12 5.07 5.62
C GLU A 124 2.37 5.79 4.47
N VAL A 125 1.34 5.15 3.89
CA VAL A 125 0.49 5.74 2.85
C VAL A 125 -0.57 6.69 3.43
N TRP A 126 -0.88 6.60 4.72
CA TRP A 126 -1.99 7.31 5.34
C TRP A 126 -1.93 8.83 5.19
N PRO A 127 -0.77 9.51 5.33
CA PRO A 127 -0.71 10.95 5.14
C PRO A 127 -1.13 11.36 3.72
N CYS A 128 -0.60 10.68 2.70
CA CYS A 128 -0.95 10.93 1.29
C CYS A 128 -2.42 10.63 1.02
N PHE A 129 -2.93 9.50 1.53
CA PHE A 129 -4.33 9.10 1.41
C PHE A 129 -5.28 10.11 2.07
N GLY A 130 -5.00 10.53 3.30
CA GLY A 130 -5.82 11.50 4.04
C GLY A 130 -5.84 12.88 3.38
N LEU A 131 -4.68 13.36 2.88
CA LEU A 131 -4.61 14.61 2.13
C LEU A 131 -5.41 14.53 0.82
N TYR A 132 -5.29 13.41 0.10
CA TYR A 132 -6.07 13.19 -1.13
C TYR A 132 -7.58 13.13 -0.85
N ALA A 133 -7.98 12.41 0.20
CA ALA A 133 -9.37 12.32 0.64
C ALA A 133 -9.94 13.70 0.99
N LEU A 134 -9.18 14.51 1.72
CA LEU A 134 -9.57 15.86 2.11
C LEU A 134 -9.66 16.80 0.91
N TRP A 135 -8.69 16.76 0.00
CA TRP A 135 -8.71 17.53 -1.24
C TRP A 135 -9.94 17.19 -2.08
N TRP A 136 -10.22 15.91 -2.29
CA TRP A 136 -11.36 15.47 -3.08
C TRP A 136 -12.70 15.76 -2.39
N ALA A 137 -12.78 15.61 -1.07
CA ALA A 137 -13.97 15.92 -0.27
C ALA A 137 -14.38 17.40 -0.35
N ARG A 138 -13.43 18.35 -0.49
CA ARG A 138 -13.75 19.79 -0.56
C ARG A 138 -14.56 20.20 -1.79
N GLY A 139 -14.43 19.47 -2.90
CA GLY A 139 -15.08 19.80 -4.18
C GLY A 139 -16.31 18.97 -4.52
N THR A 140 -16.80 18.12 -3.61
CA THR A 140 -17.71 17.02 -3.95
C THR A 140 -19.02 17.01 -3.15
N ARG A 141 -19.97 16.17 -3.60
CA ARG A 141 -21.29 16.04 -2.98
C ARG A 141 -21.19 15.48 -1.55
N ARG A 142 -22.21 15.72 -0.72
CA ARG A 142 -22.23 15.26 0.69
C ARG A 142 -21.97 13.75 0.84
N GLY A 143 -22.52 12.92 -0.04
CA GLY A 143 -22.28 11.47 -0.02
C GLY A 143 -20.81 11.08 -0.27
N GLU A 144 -20.11 11.79 -1.16
CA GLU A 144 -18.70 11.53 -1.46
C GLU A 144 -17.79 11.98 -0.31
N ARG A 145 -18.15 13.08 0.36
CA ARG A 145 -17.50 13.51 1.60
C ARG A 145 -17.63 12.48 2.71
N ILE A 146 -18.85 11.96 2.92
CA ILE A 146 -19.10 10.89 3.91
C ILE A 146 -18.26 9.67 3.58
N LEU A 147 -18.24 9.23 2.32
CA LEU A 147 -17.42 8.10 1.89
C LEU A 147 -15.92 8.34 2.17
N ALA A 148 -15.39 9.51 1.81
CA ALA A 148 -14.00 9.84 2.06
C ALA A 148 -13.66 9.82 3.56
N SER A 149 -14.51 10.41 4.40
CA SER A 149 -14.35 10.37 5.85
C SER A 149 -14.43 8.95 6.41
N LEU A 150 -15.39 8.14 5.94
CA LEU A 150 -15.55 6.75 6.37
C LEU A 150 -14.31 5.92 6.04
N LEU A 151 -13.76 6.05 4.84
CA LEU A 151 -12.54 5.31 4.47
C LEU A 151 -11.34 5.75 5.32
N VAL A 152 -11.16 7.05 5.53
CA VAL A 152 -10.05 7.59 6.34
C VAL A 152 -10.13 7.11 7.79
N ILE A 153 -11.34 7.03 8.35
CA ILE A 153 -11.56 6.53 9.71
C ILE A 153 -11.45 4.99 9.77
N ALA A 154 -11.95 4.30 8.74
CA ALA A 154 -11.89 2.84 8.69
C ALA A 154 -10.45 2.31 8.64
N THR A 155 -9.52 3.03 8.01
CA THR A 155 -8.12 2.58 7.91
C THR A 155 -7.44 2.36 9.27
N PRO A 156 -7.37 3.33 10.20
CA PRO A 156 -6.80 3.11 11.52
C PRO A 156 -7.64 2.14 12.36
N VAL A 157 -8.97 2.20 12.25
CA VAL A 157 -9.86 1.26 12.97
C VAL A 157 -9.56 -0.19 12.59
N LEU A 158 -9.35 -0.47 11.30
CA LEU A 158 -9.01 -1.81 10.83
C LEU A 158 -7.61 -2.24 11.27
N TRP A 159 -6.64 -1.32 11.33
CA TRP A 159 -5.29 -1.62 11.82
C TRP A 159 -5.28 -1.92 13.32
N PHE A 160 -5.74 -0.97 14.14
CA PHE A 160 -5.69 -1.10 15.60
C PHE A 160 -6.75 -2.07 16.14
N GLY A 161 -7.92 -2.13 15.51
CA GLY A 161 -9.00 -3.02 15.92
C GLY A 161 -8.66 -4.50 15.66
N GLY A 162 -7.94 -4.80 14.57
CA GLY A 162 -7.49 -6.17 14.32
C GLY A 162 -6.39 -6.61 15.28
N ASP A 163 -5.49 -5.70 15.65
CA ASP A 163 -4.46 -6.00 16.65
C ASP A 163 -5.08 -6.22 18.04
N LEU A 164 -6.07 -5.40 18.41
CA LEU A 164 -6.85 -5.56 19.64
C LEU A 164 -7.60 -6.91 19.68
N TRP A 165 -8.19 -7.33 18.56
CA TRP A 165 -8.84 -8.65 18.48
C TRP A 165 -7.81 -9.76 18.63
N GLY A 166 -6.69 -9.69 17.88
CA GLY A 166 -5.73 -10.78 17.79
C GLY A 166 -4.82 -10.95 19.01
N SER A 167 -4.50 -9.88 19.72
CA SER A 167 -3.56 -9.89 20.85
C SER A 167 -4.16 -9.44 22.18
N GLY A 168 -5.36 -8.86 22.17
CA GLY A 168 -5.93 -8.17 23.34
C GLY A 168 -5.36 -6.76 23.58
N ASP A 169 -4.40 -6.31 22.77
CA ASP A 169 -3.80 -4.97 22.83
C ASP A 169 -3.79 -4.31 21.45
N ALA A 170 -4.33 -3.09 21.37
CA ALA A 170 -4.38 -2.34 20.12
C ALA A 170 -3.01 -1.87 19.61
N LEU A 171 -1.99 -1.83 20.48
CA LEU A 171 -0.66 -1.33 20.17
C LEU A 171 0.40 -2.41 20.05
N HIS A 172 0.03 -3.69 20.19
CA HIS A 172 0.95 -4.83 20.21
C HIS A 172 1.97 -4.79 19.06
N GLY A 173 1.51 -4.64 17.82
CA GLY A 173 2.38 -4.59 16.65
C GLY A 173 3.31 -3.37 16.61
N SER A 174 2.91 -2.25 17.23
CA SER A 174 3.76 -1.07 17.36
C SER A 174 4.85 -1.26 18.43
N GLU A 175 4.55 -1.98 19.50
CA GLU A 175 5.49 -2.34 20.55
C GLU A 175 6.49 -3.38 20.08
N THR A 176 6.03 -4.41 19.34
CA THR A 176 6.93 -5.41 18.75
C THR A 176 7.87 -4.77 17.72
N ALA A 177 7.38 -3.84 16.90
CA ALA A 177 8.22 -3.11 15.94
C ALA A 177 9.27 -2.22 16.64
N ARG A 178 8.93 -1.63 17.79
CA ARG A 178 9.86 -0.86 18.63
C ARG A 178 10.91 -1.77 19.28
N ALA A 179 10.50 -2.91 19.82
CA ALA A 179 11.40 -3.87 20.45
C ALA A 179 12.47 -4.38 19.46
N VAL A 180 12.08 -4.74 18.25
CA VAL A 180 13.02 -5.17 17.18
C VAL A 180 13.96 -4.02 16.78
N SER A 181 13.47 -2.79 16.70
CA SER A 181 14.31 -1.63 16.36
C SER A 181 15.35 -1.32 17.44
N HIS A 182 15.00 -1.55 18.71
CA HIS A 182 15.91 -1.38 19.84
C HIS A 182 17.02 -2.43 19.86
N ASP A 183 16.72 -3.68 19.48
CA ASP A 183 17.67 -4.78 19.46
C ASP A 183 18.70 -4.66 18.31
N ASP A 184 18.27 -4.10 17.18
CA ASP A 184 19.12 -3.80 16.01
C ASP A 184 20.02 -2.54 16.20
N GLY A 185 19.93 -1.85 17.35
CA GLY A 185 20.74 -0.67 17.67
C GLY A 185 20.46 0.57 16.81
N ARG A 186 19.37 0.57 16.03
CA ARG A 186 19.02 1.67 15.10
C ARG A 186 18.26 2.77 15.81
N SER A 187 18.66 4.01 15.57
CA SER A 187 17.93 5.16 16.09
C SER A 187 16.55 5.27 15.42
N GLY A 188 15.54 5.79 16.14
CA GLY A 188 14.19 5.98 15.58
C GLY A 188 14.17 6.84 14.30
N VAL A 189 15.17 7.70 14.12
CA VAL A 189 15.37 8.53 12.91
C VAL A 189 15.86 7.69 11.73
N GLU A 190 16.74 6.71 11.93
CA GLU A 190 17.18 5.79 10.88
C GLU A 190 16.04 4.87 10.42
N THR A 191 15.22 4.40 11.36
CA THR A 191 14.01 3.62 11.04
C THR A 191 13.00 4.45 10.26
N LEU A 192 12.83 5.72 10.63
CA LEU A 192 12.00 6.67 9.90
C LEU A 192 12.58 6.90 8.49
N MET A 193 13.88 7.17 8.37
CA MET A 193 14.58 7.37 7.10
C MET A 193 14.56 6.12 6.22
N LEU A 194 14.55 4.91 6.78
CA LEU A 194 14.38 3.65 6.06
C LEU A 194 12.94 3.40 5.62
N ALA A 195 11.96 3.78 6.44
CA ALA A 195 10.55 3.79 6.03
C ALA A 195 10.32 4.82 4.90
N PHE A 196 10.98 5.98 4.98
CA PHE A 196 11.02 7.01 3.95
C PHE A 196 11.84 6.61 2.71
N SER A 197 12.91 5.84 2.83
CA SER A 197 13.68 5.34 1.68
C SER A 197 12.94 4.23 0.95
N LYS A 198 12.15 3.42 1.66
CA LYS A 198 11.14 2.54 1.04
C LYS A 198 9.99 3.32 0.38
N LEU A 199 9.86 4.61 0.69
CA LEU A 199 8.91 5.57 0.12
C LEU A 199 9.48 6.31 -1.11
N GLU A 200 10.70 6.00 -1.57
CA GLU A 200 11.35 6.65 -2.73
C GLU A 200 10.51 6.65 -4.01
N VAL A 201 9.57 5.72 -4.16
CA VAL A 201 8.67 5.66 -5.32
C VAL A 201 7.57 6.73 -5.28
N ALA A 202 7.15 7.19 -4.09
CA ALA A 202 6.11 8.21 -3.95
C ALA A 202 6.64 9.63 -4.25
N MET A 203 7.91 9.89 -3.97
CA MET A 203 8.54 11.19 -4.24
C MET A 203 8.69 11.49 -5.74
N ILE A 204 8.79 10.46 -6.59
CA ILE A 204 8.80 10.60 -8.06
C ILE A 204 7.41 11.04 -8.58
N VAL A 205 6.33 10.58 -7.93
CA VAL A 205 4.95 10.96 -8.29
C VAL A 205 4.69 12.44 -8.01
N THR A 206 5.24 12.99 -6.91
CA THR A 206 5.13 14.42 -6.58
C THR A 206 6.05 15.32 -7.40
N ALA A 207 7.24 14.86 -7.80
CA ALA A 207 8.12 15.64 -8.68
C ALA A 207 7.51 15.85 -10.09
N ILE A 208 6.78 14.86 -10.61
CA ILE A 208 6.12 14.95 -11.92
C ILE A 208 4.83 15.79 -11.86
N ALA A 209 4.10 15.76 -10.73
CA ALA A 209 2.97 16.65 -10.50
C ALA A 209 3.40 18.13 -10.38
N GLY A 210 4.69 18.41 -10.15
CA GLY A 210 5.24 19.73 -9.86
C GLY A 210 5.46 20.70 -11.04
N VAL A 211 5.58 20.28 -12.31
CA VAL A 211 6.00 21.24 -13.38
C VAL A 211 5.11 21.30 -14.63
N ARG A 212 4.10 20.43 -14.79
CA ARG A 212 3.07 20.67 -15.82
C ARG A 212 2.20 21.93 -15.59
N ARG A 213 2.42 22.67 -14.49
CA ARG A 213 1.96 24.06 -14.31
C ARG A 213 2.79 25.12 -15.04
N ARG A 214 3.81 24.76 -15.85
CA ARG A 214 4.62 25.74 -16.63
C ARG A 214 4.38 25.72 -18.15
N ALA A 215 3.39 25.00 -18.67
CA ALA A 215 3.17 24.89 -20.12
C ALA A 215 1.70 25.01 -20.56
N ALA A 216 0.85 25.62 -19.74
CA ALA A 216 -0.51 26.01 -20.12
C ALA A 216 -0.85 27.37 -19.49
#